data_AF-A0A6G4UE59-F1
#
_entry.id   AF-A0A6G4UE59-F1
#
_cell.length_a   1.000
_cell.length_b   1.000
_cell.length_c   1.000
_cell.angle_alpha   90.00
_cell.angle_beta   90.00
_cell.angle_gamma   90.00
#
_symmetry.space_group_name_H-M   'P 1'
#
loop_
_entity.id
_entity.type
_entity.pdbx_description
1 polymer ?
#
loop_
_entity_poly.entity_id
_entity_poly.type
_entity_poly.pdbx_seq_one_letter_code
_entity_poly.pdbx_strand_id
1 'polypeptide(L)'
;MRVPGDDRRRIFPAFAARKGSRVPFADTWWGEAWLAALEQTSLDSGRLARGRTYARGGHVQEMTVTPGRVAALVQGSRPRPYRAEVRLRTLTDAQWDHFLDRAAADPAHLAALLDKELPHALADSGTRLLPAEGDLAPHCSCPDTGRPCKHAAALCYQAARLLDADPFVLLLMRGRGESELLEQFRRRNAARSAAESRGRTAPGVPAREAVFRTNRPPLPPPLPLPELPGTGPALPDPEPGLPVDSTAVELLAGDAASRAHAALTRMTGVGGLGPASAGGRNSAAARGTTPAAPTGSTPTAPGGRNSAAAPGSTPAAAPGSTRAARPGSTPAARPGSTPAAQRVWSLSPIHIAEPTRH
;
A
#
# COMPACT_ATOMS: atom_id res chain seq x y z
N MET A 1 20.60 7.23 0.73
CA MET A 1 20.90 6.29 1.83
C MET A 1 20.04 6.68 3.02
N ARG A 2 18.95 5.97 3.33
CA ARG A 2 18.19 6.22 4.56
C ARG A 2 19.06 5.75 5.73
N VAL A 3 19.14 6.56 6.79
CA VAL A 3 19.57 6.08 8.11
C VAL A 3 18.67 4.90 8.48
N PRO A 4 19.18 3.78 9.04
CA PRO A 4 18.35 2.74 9.62
C PRO A 4 17.55 3.34 10.78
N GLY A 5 16.35 3.82 10.48
CA GLY A 5 15.39 4.25 11.48
C GLY A 5 15.01 3.08 12.38
N ASP A 6 14.56 3.40 13.59
CA ASP A 6 14.23 2.48 14.68
C ASP A 6 13.05 1.53 14.34
N ASP A 7 13.27 0.59 13.41
CA ASP A 7 12.32 -0.45 12.97
C ASP A 7 11.93 -1.41 14.12
N ARG A 8 12.72 -1.36 15.21
CA ARG A 8 12.43 -2.04 16.48
C ARG A 8 11.60 -1.18 17.45
N ARG A 9 11.02 -0.07 16.99
CA ARG A 9 10.03 0.73 17.72
C ARG A 9 8.93 1.25 16.79
N ARG A 10 7.69 0.82 17.04
CA ARG A 10 6.50 1.33 16.33
C ARG A 10 5.60 2.06 17.31
N ILE A 11 5.09 3.23 16.90
CA ILE A 11 4.13 4.04 17.67
C ILE A 11 2.80 4.02 16.92
N PHE A 12 1.73 3.71 17.63
CA PHE A 12 0.37 3.62 17.11
C PHE A 12 -0.51 4.68 17.78
N PRO A 13 -1.37 5.39 17.01
CA PRO A 13 -2.27 6.38 17.57
C PRO A 13 -3.27 5.74 18.56
N ALA A 14 -3.79 6.55 19.48
CA ALA A 14 -4.87 6.13 20.36
C ALA A 14 -6.10 5.71 19.54
N PHE A 15 -6.72 4.59 19.87
CA PHE A 15 -7.98 4.20 19.26
C PHE A 15 -9.13 5.09 19.75
N ALA A 16 -9.93 5.59 18.80
CA ALA A 16 -11.18 6.28 19.11
C ALA A 16 -12.14 5.39 19.93
N ALA A 17 -12.96 6.02 20.78
CA ALA A 17 -13.95 5.32 21.59
C ALA A 17 -15.01 4.63 20.71
N ARG A 18 -15.28 3.34 20.94
CA ARG A 18 -16.32 2.57 20.24
C ARG A 18 -17.55 2.44 21.14
N LYS A 19 -18.71 2.87 20.63
CA LYS A 19 -20.01 2.63 21.28
C LYS A 19 -20.50 1.21 20.97
N GLY A 20 -21.08 0.53 21.95
CA GLY A 20 -21.63 -0.83 21.83
C GLY A 20 -20.81 -1.90 22.55
N SER A 21 -21.47 -2.71 23.37
CA SER A 21 -20.85 -3.76 24.20
C SER A 21 -20.52 -5.05 23.44
N ARG A 22 -21.10 -5.24 22.25
CA ARG A 22 -21.03 -6.49 21.46
C ARG A 22 -19.91 -6.55 20.42
N VAL A 23 -19.24 -5.44 20.12
CA VAL A 23 -18.12 -5.45 19.16
C VAL A 23 -16.92 -6.15 19.80
N PRO A 24 -16.32 -7.18 19.20
CA PRO A 24 -15.18 -7.89 19.77
C PRO A 24 -13.92 -7.02 19.80
N PHE A 25 -12.87 -7.52 20.46
CA PHE A 25 -11.54 -6.89 20.52
C PHE A 25 -10.52 -7.60 19.64
N ALA A 26 -10.84 -8.80 19.18
CA ALA A 26 -10.13 -9.52 18.15
C ALA A 26 -11.14 -9.91 17.07
N ASP A 27 -10.78 -9.73 15.81
CA ASP A 27 -11.50 -10.31 14.66
C ASP A 27 -10.70 -11.49 14.06
N THR A 28 -9.41 -11.61 14.41
CA THR A 28 -8.49 -12.63 13.89
C THR A 28 -8.20 -13.73 14.91
N TRP A 29 -7.89 -14.94 14.44
CA TRP A 29 -7.61 -16.08 15.31
C TRP A 29 -6.36 -15.85 16.20
N TRP A 30 -5.39 -15.05 15.74
CA TRP A 30 -4.19 -14.69 16.51
C TRP A 30 -4.43 -13.55 17.51
N GLY A 31 -5.33 -12.61 17.19
CA GLY A 31 -5.87 -11.65 18.16
C GLY A 31 -6.63 -12.35 19.27
N GLU A 32 -7.47 -13.35 18.94
CA GLU A 32 -8.19 -14.16 19.92
C GLU A 32 -7.24 -15.00 20.78
N ALA A 33 -6.18 -15.59 20.22
CA ALA A 33 -5.16 -16.29 21.00
C ALA A 33 -4.45 -15.37 22.02
N TRP A 34 -4.18 -14.11 21.66
CA TRP A 34 -3.66 -13.12 22.59
C TRP A 34 -4.65 -12.75 23.70
N LEU A 35 -5.95 -12.63 23.38
CA LEU A 35 -6.99 -12.39 24.38
C LEU A 35 -7.18 -13.60 25.29
N ALA A 36 -7.17 -14.82 24.77
CA ALA A 36 -7.25 -16.05 25.54
C ALA A 36 -6.11 -16.12 26.59
N ALA A 37 -4.87 -15.84 26.18
CA ALA A 37 -3.72 -15.78 27.09
C ALA A 37 -3.89 -14.74 28.22
N LEU A 38 -4.49 -13.58 27.92
CA LEU A 38 -4.82 -12.56 28.92
C LEU A 38 -5.90 -13.06 29.90
N GLU A 39 -7.01 -13.57 29.36
CA GLU A 39 -8.21 -13.86 30.14
C GLU A 39 -8.03 -15.11 31.01
N GLN A 40 -7.34 -16.14 30.50
CA GLN A 40 -6.95 -17.33 31.28
C GLN A 40 -6.04 -16.98 32.46
N THR A 41 -5.13 -16.00 32.30
CA THR A 41 -4.22 -15.54 33.37
C THR A 41 -4.95 -14.79 34.50
N SER A 42 -6.24 -14.45 34.34
CA SER A 42 -6.97 -13.57 35.27
C SER A 42 -8.16 -14.26 35.96
N LEU A 43 -8.01 -14.53 37.27
CA LEU A 43 -9.06 -15.13 38.10
C LEU A 43 -10.24 -14.18 38.46
N ASP A 44 -10.20 -12.91 38.05
CA ASP A 44 -11.23 -11.90 38.35
C ASP A 44 -11.84 -11.35 37.04
N SER A 45 -12.98 -11.94 36.65
CA SER A 45 -13.74 -11.54 35.46
C SER A 45 -14.30 -10.10 35.56
N GLY A 46 -14.50 -9.58 36.77
CA GLY A 46 -14.92 -8.21 37.03
C GLY A 46 -13.82 -7.18 36.70
N ARG A 47 -12.54 -7.51 36.95
CA ARG A 47 -11.39 -6.71 36.50
C ARG A 47 -11.29 -6.67 34.98
N LEU A 48 -11.43 -7.82 34.33
CA LEU A 48 -11.46 -7.90 32.86
C LEU A 48 -12.60 -7.08 32.28
N ALA A 49 -13.81 -7.19 32.83
CA ALA A 49 -14.96 -6.37 32.42
C ALA A 49 -14.68 -4.85 32.53
N ARG A 50 -14.09 -4.39 33.64
CA ARG A 50 -13.66 -2.99 33.78
C ARG A 50 -12.56 -2.62 32.77
N GLY A 51 -11.63 -3.51 32.47
CA GLY A 51 -10.61 -3.31 31.43
C GLY A 51 -11.22 -3.12 30.04
N ARG A 52 -12.19 -3.97 29.66
CA ARG A 52 -12.96 -3.87 28.41
C ARG A 52 -13.69 -2.52 28.30
N THR A 53 -14.30 -2.04 29.38
CA THR A 53 -14.91 -0.70 29.42
C THR A 53 -13.88 0.41 29.19
N TYR A 54 -12.70 0.34 29.83
CA TYR A 54 -11.65 1.34 29.67
C TYR A 54 -11.05 1.36 28.24
N ALA A 55 -10.88 0.19 27.63
CA ALA A 55 -10.44 0.08 26.23
C ALA A 55 -11.46 0.69 25.27
N ARG A 56 -12.75 0.31 25.37
CA ARG A 56 -13.83 0.87 24.52
C ARG A 56 -14.05 2.36 24.71
N GLY A 57 -13.82 2.89 25.92
CA GLY A 57 -13.93 4.32 26.23
C GLY A 57 -12.82 5.21 25.66
N GLY A 58 -11.81 4.64 24.97
CA GLY A 58 -10.69 5.42 24.42
C GLY A 58 -9.72 5.93 25.50
N HIS A 59 -9.67 5.29 26.67
CA HIS A 59 -8.81 5.72 27.78
C HIS A 59 -7.33 5.32 27.61
N VAL A 60 -7.00 4.48 26.63
CA VAL A 60 -5.63 4.12 26.26
C VAL A 60 -5.15 5.11 25.21
N GLN A 61 -4.06 5.82 25.50
CA GLN A 61 -3.45 6.81 24.60
C GLN A 61 -2.63 6.12 23.50
N GLU A 62 -1.67 6.84 22.90
CA GLU A 62 -0.72 6.23 21.96
C GLU A 62 -0.04 4.99 22.56
N MET A 63 0.16 3.97 21.73
CA MET A 63 0.81 2.72 22.10
C MET A 63 2.17 2.63 21.44
N THR A 64 3.23 2.46 22.24
CA THR A 64 4.57 2.15 21.74
C THR A 64 4.81 0.65 21.86
N VAL A 65 5.19 0.02 20.76
CA VAL A 65 5.59 -1.40 20.66
C VAL A 65 7.08 -1.48 20.38
N THR A 66 7.77 -2.36 21.09
CA THR A 66 9.21 -2.65 20.99
C THR A 66 9.43 -4.15 21.25
N PRO A 67 10.62 -4.71 20.96
CA PRO A 67 11.02 -6.04 21.44
C PRO A 67 10.59 -6.30 22.89
N GLY A 68 9.84 -7.39 23.07
CA GLY A 68 9.35 -7.88 24.34
C GLY A 68 8.27 -7.03 25.04
N ARG A 69 7.75 -5.96 24.44
CA ARG A 69 6.92 -4.98 25.17
C ARG A 69 5.96 -4.16 24.30
N VAL A 70 4.72 -4.02 24.76
CA VAL A 70 3.78 -2.95 24.36
C VAL A 70 3.45 -2.07 25.57
N ALA A 71 3.37 -0.75 25.39
CA ALA A 71 3.10 0.18 26.49
C ALA A 71 2.33 1.43 26.06
N ALA A 72 1.57 1.99 26.99
CA ALA A 72 0.80 3.22 26.79
C ALA A 72 0.65 4.02 28.10
N LEU A 73 0.20 5.26 27.97
CA LEU A 73 -0.47 5.97 29.05
C LEU A 73 -1.96 5.60 29.04
N VAL A 74 -2.50 5.29 30.22
CA VAL A 74 -3.93 4.94 30.38
C VAL A 74 -4.56 5.92 31.36
N GLN A 75 -5.58 6.65 30.89
CA GLN A 75 -6.32 7.60 31.69
C GLN A 75 -7.09 6.85 32.79
N GLY A 76 -6.84 7.23 34.04
CA GLY A 76 -7.53 6.69 35.21
C GLY A 76 -8.60 7.65 35.76
N SER A 77 -8.95 7.48 37.03
CA SER A 77 -9.73 8.47 37.79
C SER A 77 -8.91 9.66 38.30
N ARG A 78 -7.57 9.60 38.23
CA ARG A 78 -6.66 10.69 38.61
C ARG A 78 -6.34 11.58 37.41
N PRO A 79 -6.04 12.88 37.59
CA PRO A 79 -5.68 13.78 36.49
C PRO A 79 -4.44 13.33 35.70
N ARG A 80 -3.48 12.68 36.37
CA ARG A 80 -2.28 12.11 35.72
C ARG A 80 -2.56 10.68 35.25
N PRO A 81 -2.39 10.35 33.95
CA PRO A 81 -2.49 8.98 33.45
C PRO A 81 -1.50 8.02 34.11
N TYR A 82 -1.87 6.75 34.19
CA TYR A 82 -0.98 5.68 34.63
C TYR A 82 -0.14 5.15 33.47
N ARG A 83 1.12 4.79 33.74
CA ARG A 83 1.93 4.03 32.76
C ARG A 83 1.51 2.57 32.84
N ALA A 84 1.01 2.01 31.75
CA ALA A 84 0.72 0.58 31.62
C ALA A 84 1.66 -0.04 30.57
N GLU A 85 2.07 -1.27 30.81
CA GLU A 85 2.84 -2.06 29.85
C GLU A 85 2.49 -3.54 29.95
N VAL A 86 2.67 -4.26 28.86
CA VAL A 86 2.57 -5.72 28.79
C VAL A 86 3.88 -6.21 28.25
N ARG A 87 4.53 -7.11 28.99
CA ARG A 87 5.75 -7.78 28.54
C ARG A 87 5.43 -9.16 28.01
N LEU A 88 6.17 -9.58 26.99
CA LEU A 88 6.13 -10.90 26.39
C LEU A 88 7.58 -11.34 26.13
N ARG A 89 7.88 -12.63 26.31
CA ARG A 89 9.25 -13.14 26.07
C ARG A 89 9.60 -13.04 24.58
N THR A 90 10.74 -12.45 24.25
CA THR A 90 11.31 -12.49 22.90
C THR A 90 11.78 -13.89 22.54
N LEU A 91 11.73 -14.24 21.26
CA LEU A 91 12.32 -15.47 20.77
C LEU A 91 13.85 -15.37 20.75
N THR A 92 14.51 -16.51 20.94
CA THR A 92 15.96 -16.65 20.73
C THR A 92 16.31 -16.60 19.24
N ASP A 93 17.58 -16.38 18.92
CA ASP A 93 18.03 -16.31 17.52
C ASP A 93 17.76 -17.64 16.78
N ALA A 94 17.98 -18.79 17.42
CA ALA A 94 17.67 -20.12 16.86
C ALA A 94 16.16 -20.32 16.59
N GLN A 95 15.29 -19.83 17.47
CA GLN A 95 13.84 -19.85 17.25
C GLN A 95 13.39 -18.92 16.12
N TRP A 96 14.10 -17.80 15.95
CA TRP A 96 13.90 -16.89 14.81
C TRP A 96 14.36 -17.50 13.50
N ASP A 97 15.53 -18.13 13.45
CA ASP A 97 16.01 -18.79 12.25
C ASP A 97 15.08 -19.94 11.82
N HIS A 98 14.63 -20.76 12.77
CA HIS A 98 13.63 -21.80 12.50
C HIS A 98 12.31 -21.23 11.96
N PHE A 99 11.77 -20.17 12.56
CA PHE A 99 10.58 -19.47 12.06
C PHE A 99 10.79 -18.94 10.63
N LEU A 100 11.93 -18.29 10.37
CA LEU A 100 12.27 -17.70 9.08
C LEU A 100 12.46 -18.76 8.00
N ASP A 101 13.04 -19.91 8.33
CA ASP A 101 13.21 -21.04 7.41
C ASP A 101 11.86 -21.69 7.09
N ARG A 102 10.96 -21.83 8.06
CA ARG A 102 9.60 -22.36 7.86
C ARG A 102 8.70 -21.42 7.04
N ALA A 103 8.85 -20.10 7.20
CA ALA A 103 8.19 -19.12 6.35
C ALA A 103 8.78 -19.06 4.93
N ALA A 104 10.10 -19.23 4.76
CA ALA A 104 10.74 -19.29 3.44
C ALA A 104 10.60 -20.65 2.73
N ALA A 105 10.13 -21.69 3.44
CA ALA A 105 9.85 -23.00 2.88
C ALA A 105 8.67 -23.00 1.90
N ASP A 106 7.69 -22.10 2.09
CA ASP A 106 6.51 -21.97 1.24
C ASP A 106 6.26 -20.50 0.87
N PRO A 107 6.28 -20.14 -0.43
CA PRO A 107 5.93 -18.79 -0.89
C PRO A 107 4.57 -18.29 -0.41
N ALA A 108 3.59 -19.18 -0.18
CA ALA A 108 2.27 -18.81 0.31
C ALA A 108 2.31 -18.24 1.74
N HIS A 109 3.20 -18.75 2.61
CA HIS A 109 3.39 -18.19 3.95
C HIS A 109 3.93 -16.76 3.90
N LEU A 110 4.86 -16.48 2.99
CA LEU A 110 5.41 -15.14 2.82
C LEU A 110 4.39 -14.17 2.20
N ALA A 111 3.60 -14.63 1.23
CA ALA A 111 2.51 -13.84 0.64
C ALA A 111 1.49 -13.45 1.72
N ALA A 112 0.96 -14.41 2.48
CA ALA A 112 0.04 -14.15 3.58
C ALA A 112 0.60 -13.15 4.62
N LEU A 113 1.87 -13.29 5.03
CA LEU A 113 2.49 -12.31 5.92
C LEU A 113 2.55 -10.91 5.31
N LEU A 114 2.87 -10.77 4.02
CA LEU A 114 2.88 -9.47 3.32
C LEU A 114 1.48 -8.85 3.25
N ASP A 115 0.46 -9.68 3.07
CA ASP A 115 -0.96 -9.31 3.08
C ASP A 115 -1.53 -9.11 4.50
N LYS A 116 -0.67 -9.14 5.52
CA LYS A 116 -0.97 -8.93 6.95
C LYS A 116 -1.82 -10.02 7.60
N GLU A 117 -1.72 -11.24 7.10
CA GLU A 117 -2.29 -12.45 7.72
C GLU A 117 -1.21 -13.29 8.43
N LEU A 118 -1.61 -14.02 9.48
CA LEU A 118 -0.73 -15.02 10.13
C LEU A 118 -1.20 -16.44 9.79
N PRO A 119 -0.45 -17.21 8.97
CA PRO A 119 -0.76 -18.61 8.69
C PRO A 119 -0.65 -19.49 9.94
N HIS A 120 -1.66 -20.32 10.19
CA HIS A 120 -1.65 -21.32 11.27
C HIS A 120 -0.38 -22.19 11.24
N ALA A 121 -0.06 -22.77 10.08
CA ALA A 121 1.11 -23.63 9.89
C ALA A 121 2.47 -22.96 10.20
N LEU A 122 2.52 -21.63 10.22
CA LEU A 122 3.71 -20.88 10.59
C LEU A 122 3.75 -20.56 12.10
N ALA A 123 2.61 -20.32 12.73
CA ALA A 123 2.53 -20.16 14.18
C ALA A 123 2.72 -21.50 14.93
N ASP A 124 2.22 -22.60 14.36
CA ASP A 124 2.34 -23.96 14.88
C ASP A 124 3.69 -24.62 14.51
N SER A 125 4.63 -23.85 13.97
CA SER A 125 5.92 -24.33 13.46
C SER A 125 6.87 -24.93 14.51
N GLY A 126 6.47 -25.02 15.78
CA GLY A 126 7.31 -25.44 16.92
C GLY A 126 7.97 -24.26 17.66
N THR A 127 7.99 -23.08 17.06
CA THR A 127 8.31 -21.83 17.75
C THR A 127 7.04 -21.29 18.40
N ARG A 128 6.97 -21.22 19.75
CA ARG A 128 5.80 -20.66 20.48
C ARG A 128 5.67 -19.15 20.21
N LEU A 129 5.07 -18.80 19.08
CA LEU A 129 4.93 -17.44 18.59
C LEU A 129 3.81 -16.67 19.31
N LEU A 130 2.67 -17.32 19.54
CA LEU A 130 1.56 -16.75 20.31
C LEU A 130 1.78 -16.97 21.82
N PRO A 131 1.30 -16.05 22.68
CA PRO A 131 1.36 -16.26 24.13
C PRO A 131 0.40 -17.38 24.55
N ALA A 132 0.79 -18.15 25.56
CA ALA A 132 -0.12 -18.98 26.34
C ALA A 132 -0.50 -18.29 27.67
N GLU A 133 -1.36 -18.94 28.47
CA GLU A 133 -1.58 -18.55 29.87
C GLU A 133 -0.24 -18.32 30.60
N GLY A 134 -0.13 -17.21 31.33
CA GLY A 134 1.07 -16.82 32.06
C GLY A 134 2.24 -16.26 31.22
N ASP A 135 2.23 -16.36 29.88
CA ASP A 135 3.30 -15.78 29.04
C ASP A 135 3.21 -14.24 28.94
N LEU A 136 2.02 -13.67 29.12
CA LEU A 136 1.81 -12.23 29.24
C LEU A 136 2.09 -11.76 30.66
N ALA A 137 2.94 -10.74 30.81
CA ALA A 137 3.24 -10.10 32.09
C ALA A 137 2.79 -8.62 32.08
N PRO A 138 1.53 -8.32 32.43
CA PRO A 138 1.01 -6.96 32.50
C PRO A 138 1.49 -6.25 33.77
N HIS A 139 1.95 -5.01 33.62
CA HIS A 139 2.37 -4.12 34.71
C HIS A 139 1.72 -2.73 34.56
N CYS A 140 1.45 -2.06 35.67
CA CYS A 140 0.91 -0.70 35.66
C CYS A 140 1.34 0.08 36.90
N SER A 141 1.59 1.38 36.73
CA SER A 141 1.96 2.30 37.81
C SER A 141 0.78 2.75 38.69
N CYS A 142 -0.34 2.02 38.69
CA CYS A 142 -1.51 2.32 39.52
C CYS A 142 -1.43 1.56 40.87
N PRO A 143 -2.05 2.06 41.94
CA PRO A 143 -1.99 1.42 43.27
C PRO A 143 -2.85 0.14 43.40
N ASP A 144 -3.41 -0.35 42.29
CA ASP A 144 -4.23 -1.57 42.26
C ASP A 144 -3.33 -2.80 42.13
N THR A 145 -3.34 -3.65 43.15
CA THR A 145 -2.50 -4.86 43.27
C THR A 145 -3.02 -6.06 42.48
N GLY A 146 -4.22 -5.96 41.87
CA GLY A 146 -4.79 -7.05 41.07
C GLY A 146 -3.99 -7.34 39.79
N ARG A 147 -4.03 -8.61 39.37
CA ARG A 147 -3.26 -9.14 38.24
C ARG A 147 -4.22 -9.69 37.16
N PRO A 148 -4.36 -9.00 36.00
CA PRO A 148 -4.00 -7.60 35.74
C PRO A 148 -4.93 -6.60 36.46
N CYS A 149 -4.46 -5.36 36.61
CA CYS A 149 -5.34 -4.24 36.96
C CYS A 149 -6.17 -3.82 35.72
N LYS A 150 -7.26 -3.06 35.93
CA LYS A 150 -8.13 -2.61 34.82
C LYS A 150 -7.39 -1.83 33.72
N HIS A 151 -6.34 -1.08 34.06
CA HIS A 151 -5.57 -0.28 33.09
C HIS A 151 -4.65 -1.15 32.23
N ALA A 152 -4.00 -2.15 32.83
CA ALA A 152 -3.16 -3.10 32.11
C ALA A 152 -4.02 -4.02 31.23
N ALA A 153 -5.16 -4.49 31.74
CA ALA A 153 -6.15 -5.22 30.93
C ALA A 153 -6.63 -4.39 29.74
N ALA A 154 -6.97 -3.11 29.94
CA ALA A 154 -7.37 -2.22 28.85
C ALA A 154 -6.30 -2.06 27.76
N LEU A 155 -5.02 -2.02 28.15
CA LEU A 155 -3.91 -2.04 27.19
C LEU A 155 -3.84 -3.37 26.43
N CYS A 156 -3.98 -4.51 27.09
CA CYS A 156 -4.00 -5.82 26.42
C CYS A 156 -5.14 -5.95 25.39
N TYR A 157 -6.34 -5.44 25.70
CA TYR A 157 -7.48 -5.43 24.76
C TYR A 157 -7.25 -4.53 23.54
N GLN A 158 -6.55 -3.40 23.70
CA GLN A 158 -6.19 -2.54 22.55
C GLN A 158 -5.01 -3.12 21.77
N ALA A 159 -4.08 -3.83 22.42
CA ALA A 159 -3.00 -4.55 21.75
C ALA A 159 -3.55 -5.65 20.82
N ALA A 160 -4.60 -6.37 21.21
CA ALA A 160 -5.28 -7.33 20.34
C ALA A 160 -5.72 -6.71 18.99
N ARG A 161 -6.26 -5.48 19.04
CA ARG A 161 -6.66 -4.74 17.83
C ARG A 161 -5.49 -4.23 16.98
N LEU A 162 -4.30 -4.08 17.55
CA LEU A 162 -3.08 -3.85 16.77
C LEU A 162 -2.61 -5.15 16.10
N LEU A 163 -2.74 -6.28 16.81
CA LEU A 163 -2.38 -7.59 16.30
C LEU A 163 -3.28 -8.01 15.11
N ASP A 164 -4.60 -7.83 15.23
CA ASP A 164 -5.55 -8.08 14.12
C ASP A 164 -5.16 -7.35 12.84
N ALA A 165 -4.79 -6.07 12.98
CA ALA A 165 -4.52 -5.19 11.84
C ALA A 165 -3.13 -5.40 11.23
N ASP A 166 -2.16 -5.94 11.99
CA ASP A 166 -0.81 -6.17 11.54
C ASP A 166 -0.07 -7.22 12.40
N PRO A 167 0.09 -8.47 11.95
CA PRO A 167 0.80 -9.51 12.69
C PRO A 167 2.29 -9.19 12.90
N PHE A 168 2.89 -8.24 12.17
CA PHE A 168 4.25 -7.77 12.47
C PHE A 168 4.34 -7.06 13.83
N VAL A 169 3.23 -6.65 14.44
CA VAL A 169 3.19 -6.19 15.83
C VAL A 169 3.54 -7.33 16.80
N LEU A 170 3.07 -8.56 16.54
CA LEU A 170 3.48 -9.75 17.30
C LEU A 170 4.95 -10.06 17.06
N LEU A 171 5.39 -10.06 15.80
CA LEU A 171 6.77 -10.36 15.42
C LEU A 171 7.76 -9.35 16.04
N LEU A 172 7.39 -8.08 16.09
CA LEU A 172 8.12 -7.02 16.79
C LEU A 172 8.19 -7.28 18.31
N MET A 173 7.06 -7.60 18.96
CA MET A 173 7.09 -8.00 20.38
C MET A 173 7.90 -9.28 20.62
N ARG A 174 8.02 -10.18 19.63
CA ARG A 174 8.89 -11.35 19.69
C ARG A 174 10.36 -11.07 19.37
N GLY A 175 10.70 -9.84 18.94
CA GLY A 175 12.07 -9.31 18.97
C GLY A 175 12.69 -8.91 17.63
N ARG A 176 11.93 -8.89 16.52
CA ARG A 176 12.44 -8.52 15.18
C ARG A 176 11.52 -7.51 14.50
N GLY A 177 12.11 -6.46 13.94
CA GLY A 177 11.38 -5.43 13.21
C GLY A 177 10.88 -5.90 11.84
N GLU A 178 9.92 -5.19 11.27
CA GLU A 178 9.31 -5.54 9.98
C GLU A 178 10.32 -5.43 8.83
N SER A 179 11.06 -4.33 8.75
CA SER A 179 12.12 -4.15 7.75
C SER A 179 13.23 -5.18 7.92
N GLU A 180 13.58 -5.52 9.16
CA GLU A 180 14.55 -6.57 9.48
C GLU A 180 14.10 -7.95 8.97
N LEU A 181 12.84 -8.32 9.18
CA LEU A 181 12.26 -9.60 8.75
C LEU A 181 12.13 -9.70 7.23
N LEU A 182 11.59 -8.66 6.58
CA LEU A 182 11.46 -8.61 5.12
C LEU A 182 12.82 -8.76 4.41
N GLU A 183 13.86 -8.19 5.00
CA GLU A 183 15.22 -8.31 4.50
C GLU A 183 15.81 -9.73 4.74
N GLN A 184 15.50 -10.38 5.87
CA GLN A 184 15.85 -11.80 6.06
C GLN A 184 15.14 -12.73 5.06
N PHE A 185 13.86 -12.47 4.76
CA PHE A 185 13.11 -13.24 3.76
C PHE A 185 13.70 -13.07 2.35
N ARG A 186 14.05 -11.85 1.95
CA ARG A 186 14.75 -11.59 0.67
C ARG A 186 16.04 -12.39 0.55
N ARG A 187 16.88 -12.39 1.59
CA ARG A 187 18.14 -13.16 1.61
C ARG A 187 17.90 -14.67 1.47
N ARG A 188 16.96 -15.23 2.23
CA ARG A 188 16.61 -16.66 2.18
C ARG A 188 16.05 -17.07 0.81
N ASN A 189 15.14 -16.28 0.24
CA ASN A 189 14.58 -16.53 -1.08
C ASN A 189 15.62 -16.43 -2.21
N ALA A 190 16.56 -15.48 -2.11
CA ALA A 190 17.68 -15.36 -3.05
C ALA A 190 18.62 -16.58 -2.96
N ALA A 191 18.97 -17.01 -1.74
CA ALA A 191 19.79 -18.20 -1.51
C ALA A 191 19.13 -19.47 -2.05
N ARG A 192 17.82 -19.65 -1.82
CA ARG A 192 17.03 -20.78 -2.35
C ARG A 192 16.98 -20.77 -3.87
N SER A 193 16.63 -19.66 -4.49
CA SER A 193 16.64 -19.50 -5.96
C SER A 193 18.00 -19.84 -6.56
N ALA A 194 19.09 -19.42 -5.90
CA ALA A 194 20.47 -19.73 -6.31
C ALA A 194 20.89 -21.19 -6.05
N ALA A 195 20.25 -21.91 -5.14
CA ALA A 195 20.47 -23.34 -4.92
C ALA A 195 19.70 -24.17 -5.95
N GLU A 196 18.43 -23.83 -6.20
CA GLU A 196 17.61 -24.53 -7.21
C GLU A 196 18.12 -24.29 -8.66
N SER A 197 18.76 -23.16 -8.94
CA SER A 197 19.43 -22.94 -10.23
C SER A 197 20.70 -23.78 -10.39
N ARG A 198 21.44 -24.03 -9.30
CA ARG A 198 22.60 -24.95 -9.27
C ARG A 198 22.18 -26.42 -9.40
N GLY A 199 21.04 -26.81 -8.81
CA GLY A 199 20.48 -28.16 -8.93
C GLY A 199 19.85 -28.46 -10.30
N ARG A 200 19.36 -27.44 -11.02
CA ARG A 200 18.85 -27.59 -12.39
C ARG A 200 19.98 -27.52 -13.41
N THR A 201 20.73 -28.61 -13.56
CA THR A 201 21.80 -28.77 -14.58
C THR A 201 21.24 -28.99 -16.00
N ALA A 202 20.15 -28.33 -16.36
CA ALA A 202 19.78 -28.08 -17.75
C ALA A 202 20.44 -26.75 -18.16
N PRO A 203 21.12 -26.65 -19.31
CA PRO A 203 21.72 -25.39 -19.77
C PRO A 203 20.62 -24.40 -20.21
N GLY A 204 20.03 -23.73 -19.22
CA GLY A 204 19.09 -22.63 -19.42
C GLY A 204 19.80 -21.42 -19.99
N VAL A 205 19.40 -21.00 -21.18
CA VAL A 205 19.90 -19.76 -21.80
C VAL A 205 19.21 -18.57 -21.14
N PRO A 206 19.92 -17.50 -20.74
CA PRO A 206 19.30 -16.28 -20.21
C PRO A 206 18.16 -15.78 -21.09
N ALA A 207 17.03 -15.38 -20.52
CA ALA A 207 15.82 -15.03 -21.28
C ALA A 207 16.08 -13.99 -22.39
N ARG A 208 16.92 -12.98 -22.12
CA ARG A 208 17.38 -12.01 -23.13
C ARG A 208 18.03 -12.69 -24.35
N GLU A 209 18.90 -13.66 -24.11
CA GLU A 209 19.70 -14.34 -25.13
C GLU A 209 18.89 -15.39 -25.88
N ALA A 210 17.88 -16.00 -25.24
CA ALA A 210 16.86 -16.81 -25.92
C ALA A 210 15.98 -15.95 -26.86
N VAL A 211 15.55 -14.77 -26.42
CA VAL A 211 14.70 -13.85 -27.21
C VAL A 211 15.49 -13.19 -28.35
N PHE A 212 16.77 -12.84 -28.13
CA PHE A 212 17.66 -12.24 -29.13
C PHE A 212 18.40 -13.25 -30.02
N ARG A 213 18.00 -14.54 -30.07
CA ARG A 213 18.52 -15.47 -31.08
C ARG A 213 18.25 -14.93 -32.49
N THR A 214 19.32 -14.51 -33.16
CA THR A 214 19.29 -13.87 -34.50
C THR A 214 18.84 -14.83 -35.59
N ASN A 215 19.14 -16.13 -35.43
CA ASN A 215 18.64 -17.19 -36.30
C ASN A 215 17.47 -17.90 -35.59
N ARG A 216 16.28 -17.33 -35.72
CA ARG A 216 15.03 -18.03 -35.39
C ARG A 216 14.73 -19.02 -36.52
N PRO A 217 14.21 -20.24 -36.25
CA PRO A 217 13.66 -21.06 -37.32
C PRO A 217 12.59 -20.25 -38.06
N PRO A 218 12.39 -20.47 -39.38
CA PRO A 218 11.31 -19.81 -40.10
C PRO A 218 10.01 -20.05 -39.36
N LEU A 219 9.17 -19.00 -39.25
CA LEU A 219 7.84 -19.14 -38.68
C LEU A 219 7.12 -20.27 -39.43
N PRO A 220 6.39 -21.15 -38.73
CA PRO A 220 5.51 -22.09 -39.42
C PRO A 220 4.57 -21.29 -40.33
N PRO A 221 4.12 -21.86 -41.47
CA PRO A 221 3.18 -21.17 -42.34
C PRO A 221 1.95 -20.73 -41.51
N PRO A 222 1.40 -19.54 -41.78
CA PRO A 222 0.24 -19.06 -41.04
C PRO A 222 -0.87 -20.10 -41.11
N LEU A 223 -1.51 -20.34 -39.96
CA LEU A 223 -2.66 -21.24 -39.89
C LEU A 223 -3.74 -20.75 -40.87
N PRO A 224 -4.48 -21.67 -41.52
CA PRO A 224 -5.60 -21.26 -42.37
C PRO A 224 -6.59 -20.43 -41.55
N LEU A 225 -7.13 -19.39 -42.17
CA LEU A 225 -8.17 -18.57 -41.56
C LEU A 225 -9.38 -19.47 -41.25
N PRO A 226 -9.84 -19.57 -39.99
CA PRO A 226 -11.04 -20.34 -39.67
C PRO A 226 -12.27 -19.71 -40.38
N GLU A 227 -13.25 -20.54 -40.72
CA GLU A 227 -14.46 -20.10 -41.43
C GLU A 227 -15.30 -19.09 -40.64
N LEU A 228 -15.19 -19.13 -39.30
CA LEU A 228 -15.92 -18.28 -38.37
C LEU A 228 -14.96 -17.57 -37.40
N PRO A 229 -15.37 -16.41 -36.84
CA PRO A 229 -14.69 -15.82 -35.69
C PRO A 229 -14.59 -16.80 -34.52
N GLY A 230 -13.48 -16.77 -33.79
CA GLY A 230 -13.34 -17.54 -32.55
C GLY A 230 -14.32 -17.05 -31.48
N THR A 231 -14.86 -17.96 -30.69
CA THR A 231 -15.61 -17.60 -29.48
C THR A 231 -14.65 -17.27 -28.33
N GLY A 232 -15.03 -16.31 -27.49
CA GLY A 232 -14.33 -16.08 -26.22
C GLY A 232 -14.48 -17.29 -25.29
N PRO A 233 -13.56 -17.49 -24.33
CA PRO A 233 -13.76 -18.48 -23.28
C PRO A 233 -14.97 -18.07 -22.44
N ALA A 234 -15.82 -19.05 -22.10
CA ALA A 234 -16.85 -18.84 -21.09
C ALA A 234 -16.18 -18.56 -19.73
N LEU A 235 -16.55 -17.47 -19.08
CA LEU A 235 -16.04 -17.09 -17.78
C LEU A 235 -16.99 -17.59 -16.69
N PRO A 236 -16.48 -18.11 -15.57
CA PRO A 236 -17.35 -18.40 -14.42
C PRO A 236 -18.00 -17.10 -13.92
N ASP A 237 -19.19 -17.23 -13.32
CA ASP A 237 -19.81 -16.13 -12.60
C ASP A 237 -18.86 -15.65 -11.48
N PRO A 238 -18.66 -14.33 -11.30
CA PRO A 238 -17.72 -13.81 -10.33
C PRO A 238 -18.32 -13.83 -8.92
N GLU A 239 -17.46 -14.00 -7.91
CA GLU A 239 -17.86 -13.96 -6.50
C GLU A 239 -18.63 -12.68 -6.16
N PRO A 240 -19.74 -12.77 -5.38
CA PRO A 240 -20.58 -11.61 -5.06
C PRO A 240 -19.80 -10.45 -4.44
N GLY A 241 -19.75 -9.32 -5.15
CA GLY A 241 -19.08 -8.09 -4.71
C GLY A 241 -17.89 -7.66 -5.57
N LEU A 242 -17.43 -8.49 -6.52
CA LEU A 242 -16.48 -8.06 -7.55
C LEU A 242 -17.18 -7.20 -8.63
N PRO A 243 -16.62 -6.03 -9.03
CA PRO A 243 -17.23 -5.14 -10.01
C PRO A 243 -16.92 -5.57 -11.45
N VAL A 244 -17.13 -6.85 -11.76
CA VAL A 244 -16.90 -7.44 -13.08
C VAL A 244 -18.18 -8.14 -13.52
N ASP A 245 -18.64 -7.85 -14.73
CA ASP A 245 -19.76 -8.53 -15.37
C ASP A 245 -19.19 -9.53 -16.40
N SER A 246 -19.24 -10.82 -16.08
CA SER A 246 -18.73 -11.88 -16.98
C SER A 246 -19.41 -11.84 -18.34
N THR A 247 -20.72 -11.53 -18.42
CA THR A 247 -21.46 -11.47 -19.69
C THR A 247 -21.01 -10.29 -20.56
N ALA A 248 -20.68 -9.15 -19.93
CA ALA A 248 -20.11 -8.01 -20.64
C ALA A 248 -18.69 -8.29 -21.15
N VAL A 249 -17.88 -9.03 -20.39
CA VAL A 249 -16.53 -9.45 -20.83
C VAL A 249 -16.60 -10.46 -21.98
N GLU A 250 -17.52 -11.43 -21.93
CA GLU A 250 -17.76 -12.38 -23.02
C GLU A 250 -18.20 -11.68 -24.31
N LEU A 251 -19.12 -10.70 -24.21
CA LEU A 251 -19.57 -9.89 -25.35
C LEU A 251 -18.39 -9.12 -25.98
N LEU A 252 -17.53 -8.50 -25.15
CA LEU A 252 -16.34 -7.79 -25.62
C LEU A 252 -15.32 -8.73 -26.28
N ALA A 253 -15.14 -9.94 -25.75
CA ALA A 253 -14.29 -10.96 -26.35
C ALA A 253 -14.82 -11.42 -27.73
N GLY A 254 -16.13 -11.61 -27.87
CA GLY A 254 -16.78 -11.95 -29.13
C GLY A 254 -16.69 -10.86 -30.21
N ASP A 255 -16.87 -9.59 -29.83
CA ASP A 255 -16.66 -8.45 -30.74
C ASP A 255 -15.20 -8.33 -31.17
N ALA A 256 -14.25 -8.46 -30.23
CA ALA A 256 -12.82 -8.44 -30.53
C ALA A 256 -12.42 -9.56 -31.52
N ALA A 257 -12.91 -10.78 -31.31
CA ALA A 257 -12.67 -11.91 -32.22
C ALA A 257 -13.30 -11.68 -33.60
N SER A 258 -14.51 -11.14 -33.65
CA SER A 258 -15.20 -10.78 -34.91
C SER A 258 -14.44 -9.72 -35.71
N ARG A 259 -13.93 -8.69 -35.04
CA ARG A 259 -13.11 -7.65 -35.68
C ARG A 259 -11.76 -8.18 -36.16
N ALA A 260 -11.13 -9.07 -35.38
CA ALA A 260 -9.88 -9.73 -35.77
C ALA A 260 -10.07 -10.62 -37.00
N HIS A 261 -11.12 -11.45 -37.02
CA HIS A 261 -11.47 -12.29 -38.17
C HIS A 261 -11.76 -11.46 -39.43
N ALA A 262 -12.54 -10.38 -39.31
CA ALA A 262 -12.79 -9.46 -40.43
C ALA A 262 -11.51 -8.75 -40.91
N ALA A 263 -10.56 -8.45 -40.02
CA ALA A 263 -9.27 -7.87 -40.41
C ALA A 263 -8.39 -8.89 -41.17
N LEU A 264 -8.29 -10.12 -40.68
CA LEU A 264 -7.55 -11.19 -41.35
C LEU A 264 -8.18 -11.56 -42.70
N THR A 265 -9.51 -11.66 -42.78
CA THR A 265 -10.25 -11.88 -44.04
C THR A 265 -9.91 -10.82 -45.09
N ARG A 266 -9.79 -9.55 -44.70
CA ARG A 266 -9.36 -8.47 -45.62
C ARG A 266 -7.90 -8.61 -46.05
N MET A 267 -7.02 -9.08 -45.16
CA MET A 267 -5.60 -9.31 -45.48
C MET A 267 -5.39 -10.53 -46.40
N THR A 268 -6.26 -11.54 -46.36
CA THR A 268 -6.18 -12.72 -47.22
C THR A 268 -6.99 -12.61 -48.51
N GLY A 269 -8.04 -11.78 -48.53
CA GLY A 269 -8.96 -11.63 -49.67
C GLY A 269 -8.53 -10.63 -50.74
N VAL A 270 -7.56 -9.75 -50.45
CA VAL A 270 -6.93 -8.91 -51.48
C VAL A 270 -5.76 -9.70 -52.09
N GLY A 271 -5.73 -9.78 -53.43
CA GLY A 271 -4.81 -10.62 -54.20
C GLY A 271 -3.36 -10.58 -53.69
N GLY A 272 -2.79 -11.77 -53.52
CA GLY A 272 -1.65 -12.02 -52.64
C GLY A 272 -0.50 -11.02 -52.73
N LEU A 273 -0.36 -10.21 -51.68
CA LEU A 273 0.93 -9.62 -51.33
C LEU A 273 1.76 -10.70 -50.63
N GLY A 274 2.79 -11.21 -51.33
CA GLY A 274 3.87 -11.96 -50.71
C GLY A 274 4.58 -11.14 -49.61
N PRO A 275 5.49 -11.75 -48.82
CA PRO A 275 6.01 -11.18 -47.57
C PRO A 275 6.92 -9.95 -47.79
N ALA A 276 6.31 -8.81 -48.11
CA ALA A 276 6.94 -7.50 -48.25
C ALA A 276 7.00 -6.81 -46.88
N SER A 277 8.10 -7.04 -46.16
CA SER A 277 8.65 -6.17 -45.12
C SER A 277 7.64 -5.42 -44.23
N ALA A 278 7.15 -6.09 -43.17
CA ALA A 278 6.50 -5.42 -42.05
C ALA A 278 7.53 -4.63 -41.20
N GLY A 279 8.17 -3.63 -41.81
CA GLY A 279 8.97 -2.63 -41.10
C GLY A 279 8.06 -1.83 -40.17
N GLY A 280 8.40 -1.81 -38.89
CA GLY A 280 7.53 -1.24 -37.85
C GLY A 280 7.15 0.21 -38.12
N ARG A 281 5.85 0.48 -38.16
CA ARG A 281 5.30 1.83 -38.05
C ARG A 281 4.34 1.87 -36.86
N ASN A 282 4.80 2.48 -35.78
CA ASN A 282 3.97 2.82 -34.64
C ASN A 282 3.00 3.93 -35.07
N SER A 283 1.71 3.61 -35.23
CA SER A 283 0.67 4.61 -35.52
C SER A 283 0.31 5.42 -34.28
N ALA A 284 1.27 6.23 -33.81
CA ALA A 284 1.03 7.26 -32.83
C ALA A 284 0.41 8.50 -33.50
N ALA A 285 -0.88 8.73 -33.22
CA ALA A 285 -1.59 10.01 -33.30
C ALA A 285 -1.31 10.93 -34.53
N ALA A 286 -2.11 10.77 -35.59
CA ALA A 286 -2.42 11.87 -36.51
C ALA A 286 -3.73 12.55 -36.05
N ARG A 287 -3.65 13.80 -35.58
CA ARG A 287 -4.83 14.63 -35.28
C ARG A 287 -5.37 15.24 -36.58
N GLY A 288 -6.70 15.27 -36.71
CA GLY A 288 -7.39 16.19 -37.61
C GLY A 288 -7.62 15.72 -39.04
N THR A 289 -8.61 14.85 -39.25
CA THR A 289 -9.36 14.82 -40.52
C THR A 289 -10.78 14.31 -40.27
N THR A 290 -11.78 15.17 -40.38
CA THR A 290 -13.20 14.78 -40.37
C THR A 290 -13.60 14.31 -41.77
N PRO A 291 -14.26 13.15 -41.92
CA PRO A 291 -14.92 12.80 -43.18
C PRO A 291 -16.03 13.81 -43.50
N ALA A 292 -16.14 14.21 -44.77
CA ALA A 292 -17.21 15.09 -45.20
C ALA A 292 -18.55 14.33 -45.24
N ALA A 293 -19.56 14.86 -44.54
CA ALA A 293 -20.94 14.41 -44.70
C ALA A 293 -21.62 15.19 -45.85
N PRO A 294 -22.52 14.56 -46.62
CA PRO A 294 -23.24 15.22 -47.70
C PRO A 294 -24.19 16.32 -47.17
N THR A 295 -24.36 17.37 -47.97
CA THR A 295 -25.19 18.54 -47.64
C THR A 295 -26.68 18.18 -47.57
N GLY A 296 -27.34 18.57 -46.47
CA GLY A 296 -28.80 18.64 -46.40
C GLY A 296 -29.50 17.52 -45.62
N SER A 297 -29.14 17.30 -44.35
CA SER A 297 -29.99 16.57 -43.40
C SER A 297 -29.62 16.92 -41.95
N THR A 298 -30.58 17.45 -41.19
CA THR A 298 -30.43 17.70 -39.74
C THR A 298 -31.59 17.03 -39.00
N PRO A 299 -31.33 15.96 -38.23
CA PRO A 299 -32.24 15.51 -37.18
C PRO A 299 -31.74 15.98 -35.81
N THR A 300 -32.52 16.87 -35.23
CA THR A 300 -32.52 17.34 -33.82
C THR A 300 -32.20 16.27 -32.76
N ALA A 301 -31.32 16.63 -31.82
CA ALA A 301 -31.21 15.98 -30.51
C ALA A 301 -31.91 16.83 -29.42
N PRO A 302 -32.73 16.26 -28.52
CA PRO A 302 -33.40 17.02 -27.47
C PRO A 302 -32.57 17.17 -26.18
N GLY A 303 -32.17 18.42 -25.91
CA GLY A 303 -32.26 19.08 -24.59
C GLY A 303 -31.61 18.46 -23.35
N GLY A 304 -30.48 19.04 -22.89
CA GLY A 304 -29.79 18.58 -21.66
C GLY A 304 -29.05 19.63 -20.81
N ARG A 305 -29.24 20.94 -21.04
CA ARG A 305 -28.81 22.10 -20.20
C ARG A 305 -27.37 22.16 -19.64
N ASN A 306 -26.64 23.22 -20.00
CA ASN A 306 -26.11 24.18 -19.02
C ASN A 306 -25.83 25.54 -19.68
N SER A 307 -25.92 26.62 -18.90
CA SER A 307 -26.09 28.00 -19.40
C SER A 307 -24.81 28.84 -19.35
N ALA A 308 -24.52 29.65 -20.39
CA ALA A 308 -24.09 31.06 -20.28
C ALA A 308 -23.71 31.69 -21.65
N ALA A 309 -24.55 32.63 -22.10
CA ALA A 309 -24.39 33.69 -23.10
C ALA A 309 -23.08 33.89 -23.93
N ALA A 310 -23.21 33.60 -25.24
CA ALA A 310 -22.94 34.44 -26.43
C ALA A 310 -21.65 35.32 -26.59
N PRO A 311 -20.95 35.21 -27.74
CA PRO A 311 -19.96 36.19 -28.21
C PRO A 311 -20.42 37.07 -29.40
N GLY A 312 -20.10 38.37 -29.35
CA GLY A 312 -19.76 39.17 -30.54
C GLY A 312 -20.81 40.09 -31.17
N SER A 313 -20.52 41.40 -31.19
CA SER A 313 -20.96 42.37 -32.20
C SER A 313 -19.83 43.38 -32.44
N THR A 314 -19.21 43.35 -33.62
CA THR A 314 -18.20 44.30 -34.14
C THR A 314 -18.87 45.61 -34.61
N PRO A 315 -18.18 46.76 -34.81
CA PRO A 315 -16.88 46.96 -35.48
C PRO A 315 -15.81 47.62 -34.54
N ALA A 316 -14.69 48.26 -34.93
CA ALA A 316 -14.19 48.71 -36.23
C ALA A 316 -12.65 48.86 -36.30
N ALA A 317 -12.16 49.21 -37.50
CA ALA A 317 -10.95 50.00 -37.84
C ALA A 317 -9.54 49.54 -37.38
N ALA A 318 -8.77 49.17 -38.41
CA ALA A 318 -7.32 48.97 -38.51
C ALA A 318 -6.46 50.25 -38.26
N PRO A 319 -5.13 50.26 -38.55
CA PRO A 319 -4.08 49.26 -38.32
C PRO A 319 -2.87 49.82 -37.52
N GLY A 320 -2.06 48.96 -36.90
CA GLY A 320 -0.79 49.39 -36.29
C GLY A 320 0.13 48.22 -35.89
N SER A 321 1.35 48.20 -36.42
CA SER A 321 2.43 47.28 -36.07
C SER A 321 3.02 47.61 -34.67
N THR A 322 3.85 46.81 -33.99
CA THR A 322 4.70 45.66 -34.37
C THR A 322 4.93 44.76 -33.14
N ARG A 323 5.32 43.50 -33.33
CA ARG A 323 5.86 42.62 -32.27
C ARG A 323 7.39 42.77 -32.16
N ALA A 324 7.91 43.19 -31.02
CA ALA A 324 9.29 42.92 -30.59
C ALA A 324 9.45 43.13 -29.07
N ALA A 325 10.34 42.37 -28.43
CA ALA A 325 10.67 42.50 -27.01
C ALA A 325 12.14 42.90 -26.83
N ARG A 326 12.46 43.62 -25.74
CA ARG A 326 13.70 43.48 -24.95
C ARG A 326 13.63 44.24 -23.61
N PRO A 327 14.51 43.95 -22.62
CA PRO A 327 14.23 44.21 -21.20
C PRO A 327 14.77 45.54 -20.67
N GLY A 328 14.19 45.98 -19.54
CA GLY A 328 14.82 46.91 -18.60
C GLY A 328 14.14 48.26 -18.45
N SER A 329 13.13 48.35 -17.58
CA SER A 329 12.73 49.61 -16.92
C SER A 329 11.88 49.34 -15.67
N THR A 330 12.14 50.11 -14.61
CA THR A 330 11.47 50.02 -13.30
C THR A 330 10.02 50.53 -13.39
N PRO A 331 9.03 49.87 -12.75
CA PRO A 331 7.64 50.31 -12.82
C PRO A 331 7.41 51.61 -12.04
N ALA A 332 6.71 52.56 -12.68
CA ALA A 332 6.21 53.76 -12.02
C ALA A 332 5.01 53.43 -11.12
N ALA A 333 5.02 53.97 -9.90
CA ALA A 333 3.91 53.82 -8.94
C ALA A 333 3.04 55.08 -8.91
N ARG A 334 1.72 54.90 -8.71
CA ARG A 334 0.79 55.69 -7.85
C ARG A 334 -0.68 55.40 -8.26
N PRO A 335 -1.68 55.72 -7.41
CA PRO A 335 -1.65 56.00 -5.96
C PRO A 335 -2.63 55.13 -5.14
N GLY A 336 -2.44 55.07 -3.81
CA GLY A 336 -3.53 54.73 -2.87
C GLY A 336 -3.38 53.46 -2.03
N SER A 337 -2.34 53.38 -1.19
CA SER A 337 -2.37 52.55 0.03
C SER A 337 -1.27 52.98 1.01
N THR A 338 -1.61 53.02 2.29
CA THR A 338 -0.70 53.43 3.38
C THR A 338 -0.54 52.28 4.37
N PRO A 339 0.67 51.71 4.54
CA PRO A 339 0.98 50.85 5.68
C PRO A 339 1.94 51.54 6.66
N ALA A 340 1.68 51.40 7.96
CA ALA A 340 2.47 52.04 9.01
C ALA A 340 3.60 51.13 9.54
N ALA A 341 4.83 51.65 9.46
CA ALA A 341 6.01 51.43 10.32
C ALA A 341 6.23 50.04 10.99
N GLN A 342 7.32 49.38 10.57
CA GLN A 342 8.10 48.48 11.43
C GLN A 342 9.39 49.19 11.88
N ARG A 343 9.80 48.98 13.14
CA ARG A 343 11.05 49.53 13.70
C ARG A 343 12.19 48.53 13.56
N VAL A 344 13.33 49.02 13.07
CA VAL A 344 14.61 48.29 13.05
C VAL A 344 15.32 48.48 14.40
N TRP A 345 15.95 47.43 14.91
CA TRP A 345 17.01 47.53 15.93
C TRP A 345 18.30 46.92 15.38
N SER A 346 19.40 47.65 15.53
CA SER A 346 20.69 47.37 14.91
C SER A 346 21.52 46.37 15.72
N LEU A 347 22.36 45.60 15.03
CA LEU A 347 23.42 44.79 15.64
C LEU A 347 24.75 45.58 15.64
N SER A 348 25.47 45.56 16.76
CA SER A 348 26.81 46.13 16.91
C SER A 348 27.93 45.13 16.56
N PRO A 349 29.14 45.59 16.20
CA PRO A 349 30.15 44.75 15.54
C PRO A 349 31.09 43.99 16.49
N ILE A 350 31.83 43.05 15.90
CA ILE A 350 32.83 42.18 16.52
C ILE A 350 34.16 42.93 16.73
N HIS A 351 34.78 42.76 17.90
CA HIS A 351 36.20 43.04 18.11
C HIS A 351 36.99 41.73 18.26
N ILE A 352 38.07 41.59 17.50
CA ILE A 352 39.11 40.58 17.67
C ILE A 352 40.39 41.32 18.07
N ALA A 353 41.15 40.77 19.01
CA ALA A 353 42.46 41.28 19.41
C ALA A 353 43.50 40.16 19.31
N GLU A 354 44.63 40.44 18.65
CA GLU A 354 45.82 39.59 18.66
C GLU A 354 46.64 39.80 19.95
N PRO A 355 47.36 38.77 20.43
CA PRO A 355 48.40 38.94 21.44
C PRO A 355 49.76 39.22 20.77
N THR A 356 50.43 40.30 21.18
CA THR A 356 51.84 40.55 20.87
C THR A 356 52.79 39.69 21.70
N ARG A 357 54.02 39.52 21.19
CA ARG A 357 55.09 38.73 21.81
C ARG A 357 55.60 39.36 23.11
N HIS A 358 56.02 38.50 24.04
CA HIS A 358 57.35 38.59 24.66
C HIS A 358 57.91 37.18 24.92
#